data_AF-A0A6J1BVR8-F1
#
_entry.id   AF-A0A6J1BVR8-F1
#
_cell.length_a   1.000
_cell.length_b   1.000
_cell.length_c   1.000
_cell.angle_alpha   90.00
_cell.angle_beta   90.00
_cell.angle_gamma   90.00
#
_symmetry.space_group_name_H-M   'P 1'
#
loop_
_entity.id
_entity.type
_entity.pdbx_description
1 polymer ?
#
loop_
_entity_poly.entity_id
_entity_poly.type
_entity_poly.pdbx_seq_one_letter_code
_entity_poly.pdbx_strand_id
1 'polypeptide(L)'
;MYQKNYHLNAIGVLDAETLTLLSTPRCGHPDIVHLDYAIVPGRPKWLPTKYHLTYAFIHNFPPNFEAPVRCSLNAWSGVSKFTFSETTEAAADVKISFERGDHGDGYPFYNPNILAHAFYPTDGRLHLNVDQNWVWGSVAFASDVQTVSLHELGHTLGLAHSLDEGAVMYAYIPQGVVKSLTPDDIAGITDLYGS
;
A
#
# COMPACT_ATOMS: atom_id res chain seq x y z
N MET A 1 -5.32 19.00 -11.68
CA MET A 1 -4.56 18.55 -10.49
C MET A 1 -4.01 17.15 -10.74
N TYR A 2 -4.86 16.15 -11.00
CA TYR A 2 -4.46 14.78 -11.37
C TYR A 2 -3.34 14.70 -12.42
N GLN A 3 -3.53 15.26 -13.63
CA GLN A 3 -2.51 15.20 -14.69
C GLN A 3 -1.16 15.78 -14.26
N LYS A 4 -1.15 16.86 -13.46
CA LYS A 4 0.10 17.44 -12.95
C LYS A 4 0.81 16.52 -11.96
N ASN A 5 0.04 15.86 -11.08
CA ASN A 5 0.57 14.97 -10.06
C ASN A 5 1.25 13.75 -10.70
N TYR A 6 0.67 13.24 -11.79
CA TYR A 6 1.17 12.07 -12.50
C TYR A 6 1.99 12.40 -13.75
N HIS A 7 2.57 13.60 -13.80
CA HIS A 7 3.46 14.05 -14.88
C HIS A 7 2.88 13.91 -16.31
N LEU A 8 1.55 13.89 -16.43
CA LEU A 8 0.82 13.89 -17.70
C LEU A 8 0.71 15.30 -18.26
N ASN A 9 0.40 15.39 -19.55
CA ASN A 9 0.11 16.67 -20.20
C ASN A 9 -1.13 17.32 -19.54
N ALA A 10 -0.92 18.40 -18.78
CA ALA A 10 -1.94 19.00 -17.93
C ALA A 10 -2.88 19.95 -18.69
N ILE A 11 -3.52 19.43 -19.74
CA ILE A 11 -4.44 20.17 -20.62
C ILE A 11 -5.90 20.18 -20.12
N GLY A 12 -6.20 19.43 -19.05
CA GLY A 12 -7.53 19.40 -18.44
C GLY A 12 -8.57 18.61 -19.23
N VAL A 13 -8.13 17.83 -20.22
CA VAL A 13 -9.00 16.92 -21.00
C VAL A 13 -8.60 15.48 -20.76
N LEU A 14 -9.57 14.58 -20.90
CA LEU A 14 -9.38 13.14 -20.75
C LEU A 14 -8.77 12.55 -22.03
N ASP A 15 -7.49 12.80 -22.25
CA ASP A 15 -6.74 12.28 -23.41
C ASP A 15 -6.34 10.80 -23.22
N ALA A 16 -5.76 10.21 -24.28
CA ALA A 16 -5.42 8.80 -24.31
C ALA A 16 -4.42 8.40 -23.20
N GLU A 17 -3.45 9.26 -22.89
CA GLU A 17 -2.47 9.02 -21.82
C GLU A 17 -3.14 9.02 -20.45
N THR A 18 -4.02 10.01 -20.21
CA THR A 18 -4.80 10.09 -18.97
C THR A 18 -5.71 8.88 -18.78
N LEU A 19 -6.40 8.43 -19.84
CA LEU A 19 -7.23 7.23 -19.82
C LEU A 19 -6.42 5.96 -19.56
N THR A 20 -5.24 5.85 -20.16
CA THR A 20 -4.33 4.71 -19.97
C THR A 20 -3.94 4.60 -18.50
N LEU A 21 -3.54 5.71 -17.87
CA LEU A 21 -3.19 5.70 -16.46
C LEU A 21 -4.40 5.39 -15.57
N LEU A 22 -5.56 5.99 -15.82
CA LEU A 22 -6.80 5.69 -15.06
C LEU A 22 -7.25 4.23 -15.16
N SER A 23 -6.84 3.54 -16.24
CA SER A 23 -7.13 2.12 -16.46
C SER A 23 -6.08 1.19 -15.87
N THR A 24 -4.99 1.73 -15.33
CA THR A 24 -3.92 0.95 -14.71
C THR A 24 -4.32 0.54 -13.29
N PRO A 25 -4.10 -0.72 -12.88
CA PRO A 25 -4.34 -1.14 -11.51
C PRO A 25 -3.56 -0.30 -10.50
N ARG A 26 -4.17 -0.02 -9.35
CA ARG A 26 -3.64 0.91 -8.35
C ARG A 26 -4.10 0.59 -6.93
N CYS A 27 -3.47 1.23 -5.97
CA CYS A 27 -3.98 1.36 -4.60
C CYS A 27 -5.28 2.19 -4.58
N GLY A 28 -6.22 1.76 -3.74
CA GLY A 28 -7.50 2.42 -3.46
C GLY A 28 -7.41 3.55 -2.44
N HIS A 29 -6.25 3.74 -1.81
CA HIS A 29 -6.02 4.87 -0.91
C HIS A 29 -6.08 6.20 -1.68
N PRO A 30 -6.71 7.27 -1.13
CA PRO A 30 -6.80 8.55 -1.83
C PRO A 30 -5.43 9.19 -2.10
N ASP A 31 -5.28 9.79 -3.29
CA ASP A 31 -4.10 10.57 -3.62
C ASP A 31 -4.07 11.89 -2.85
N ILE A 32 -3.36 11.92 -1.72
CA ILE A 32 -3.09 13.14 -0.97
C ILE A 32 -1.75 13.67 -1.43
N VAL A 33 -1.77 14.64 -2.34
CA VAL A 33 -0.53 15.23 -2.89
C VAL A 33 -0.16 16.48 -2.09
N HIS A 34 0.82 16.34 -1.21
CA HIS A 34 1.61 17.48 -0.71
C HIS A 34 2.95 17.53 -1.44
N LEU A 35 3.38 18.75 -1.75
CA LEU A 35 4.45 19.04 -2.71
C LEU A 35 5.85 18.63 -2.23
N ASP A 36 6.00 18.24 -0.97
CA ASP A 36 7.23 17.72 -0.39
C ASP A 36 6.87 16.53 0.52
N TYR A 37 7.12 15.32 0.02
CA TYR A 37 6.97 14.01 0.70
C TYR A 37 5.55 13.45 0.89
N ALA A 38 5.51 12.13 1.00
CA ALA A 38 4.36 11.27 1.27
C ALA A 38 3.73 11.51 2.66
N ILE A 39 3.23 12.73 2.93
CA ILE A 39 2.82 13.18 4.25
C ILE A 39 1.36 13.66 4.24
N VAL A 40 0.53 12.98 5.02
CA VAL A 40 -0.90 13.28 5.19
C VAL A 40 -1.14 14.37 6.25
N PRO A 41 -2.13 15.27 6.07
CA PRO A 41 -2.55 16.20 7.12
C PRO A 41 -2.78 15.49 8.46
N GLY A 42 -2.11 15.96 9.51
CA GLY A 42 -2.14 15.34 10.85
C GLY A 42 -1.02 14.32 11.09
N ARG A 43 -0.22 13.95 10.07
CA ARG A 43 0.91 13.01 10.16
C ARG A 43 0.54 11.76 10.97
N PRO A 44 -0.45 10.97 10.52
CA PRO A 44 -0.92 9.83 11.29
C PRO A 44 0.24 8.84 11.48
N LYS A 45 0.55 8.56 12.74
CA LYS A 45 1.69 7.77 13.14
C LYS A 45 1.32 6.88 14.30
N TRP A 46 2.00 5.75 14.41
CA TRP A 46 2.02 4.99 15.65
C TRP A 46 2.59 5.85 16.78
N LEU A 47 2.19 5.54 18.03
CA LEU A 47 2.68 6.25 19.20
C LEU A 47 4.22 6.26 19.22
N PRO A 48 4.88 7.31 19.73
CA PRO A 48 6.35 7.43 19.71
C PRO A 48 7.12 6.29 20.38
N THR A 49 6.45 5.44 21.17
CA THR A 49 7.02 4.26 21.84
C THR A 49 6.60 2.93 21.21
N LYS A 50 5.70 2.96 20.22
CA LYS A 50 5.09 1.78 19.61
C LYS A 50 5.79 1.46 18.28
N TYR A 51 6.97 0.87 18.40
CA TYR A 51 7.74 0.34 17.26
C TYR A 51 7.65 -1.18 17.11
N HIS A 52 7.14 -1.88 18.14
CA HIS A 52 6.76 -3.28 18.00
C HIS A 52 5.27 -3.36 17.66
N LEU A 53 4.97 -3.65 16.40
CA LEU A 53 3.62 -3.85 15.91
C LEU A 53 3.32 -5.35 15.84
N THR A 54 2.14 -5.73 16.28
CA THR A 54 1.65 -7.09 16.10
C THR A 54 0.77 -7.16 14.85
N TYR A 55 0.76 -8.30 14.15
CA TYR A 55 -0.09 -8.49 12.98
C TYR A 55 -0.86 -9.81 13.05
N ALA A 56 -1.97 -9.89 12.31
CA ALA A 56 -2.73 -11.13 12.14
C ALA A 56 -3.28 -11.23 10.72
N PHE A 57 -3.21 -12.44 10.16
CA PHE A 57 -3.98 -12.84 8.99
C PHE A 57 -5.40 -13.21 9.42
N ILE A 58 -6.41 -12.57 8.85
CA ILE A 58 -7.81 -12.75 9.26
C ILE A 58 -8.70 -13.16 8.08
N HIS A 59 -9.97 -13.46 8.36
CA HIS A 59 -11.00 -13.74 7.35
C HIS A 59 -10.62 -14.84 6.33
N ASN A 60 -9.98 -15.92 6.79
CA ASN A 60 -9.51 -17.04 5.96
C ASN A 60 -8.47 -16.62 4.89
N PHE A 61 -7.51 -15.79 5.29
CA PHE A 61 -6.38 -15.42 4.45
C PHE A 61 -5.74 -16.65 3.77
N PRO A 62 -5.49 -16.63 2.44
CA PRO A 62 -4.91 -17.77 1.73
C PRO A 62 -3.47 -18.06 2.18
N PRO A 63 -3.17 -19.27 2.72
CA PRO A 63 -1.86 -19.58 3.31
C PRO A 63 -0.67 -19.42 2.34
N ASN A 64 -0.90 -19.63 1.04
CA ASN A 64 0.12 -19.48 0.01
C ASN A 64 0.62 -18.04 -0.17
N PHE A 65 -0.12 -17.04 0.33
CA PHE A 65 0.26 -15.64 0.27
C PHE A 65 0.77 -15.09 1.61
N GLU A 66 0.84 -15.89 2.67
CA GLU A 66 1.37 -15.40 3.94
C GLU A 66 2.88 -15.12 3.85
N ALA A 67 3.64 -15.99 3.17
CA ALA A 67 5.08 -15.84 2.99
C ALA A 67 5.46 -14.49 2.32
N PRO A 68 4.88 -14.10 1.17
CA PRO A 68 5.19 -12.80 0.57
C PRO A 68 4.76 -11.59 1.44
N VAL A 69 3.68 -11.70 2.21
CA VAL A 69 3.31 -10.65 3.18
C VAL A 69 4.36 -10.54 4.29
N ARG A 70 4.82 -11.68 4.84
CA ARG A 70 5.91 -11.70 5.83
C ARG A 70 7.21 -11.11 5.27
N CYS A 71 7.53 -11.36 4.00
CA CYS A 71 8.65 -10.70 3.32
C CYS A 71 8.49 -9.18 3.27
N SER A 72 7.26 -8.68 3.09
CA SER A 72 6.96 -7.24 3.07
C SER A 72 7.14 -6.59 4.45
N LEU A 73 6.66 -7.25 5.51
CA LEU A 73 6.88 -6.84 6.90
C LEU A 73 8.38 -6.79 7.24
N ASN A 74 9.14 -7.82 6.81
CA ASN A 74 10.58 -7.87 7.01
C ASN A 74 11.32 -6.77 6.24
N ALA A 75 10.89 -6.42 5.03
CA ALA A 75 11.48 -5.34 4.27
C ALA A 75 11.36 -3.99 5.00
N TRP A 76 10.17 -3.66 5.51
CA TRP A 76 9.98 -2.46 6.34
C TRP A 76 10.78 -2.49 7.64
N SER A 77 10.87 -3.67 8.28
CA SER A 77 11.69 -3.84 9.49
C SER A 77 13.18 -3.63 9.21
N GLY A 78 13.66 -4.02 8.03
CA GLY A 78 15.06 -3.86 7.63
C GLY A 78 15.52 -2.42 7.39
N VAL A 79 14.60 -1.48 7.21
CA VAL A 79 14.91 -0.07 6.91
C VAL A 79 14.35 0.92 7.94
N SER A 80 13.77 0.42 9.04
CA SER A 80 13.15 1.26 10.07
C SER A 80 13.32 0.66 11.46
N LYS A 81 12.80 1.35 12.49
CA LYS A 81 12.74 0.83 13.87
C LYS A 81 11.65 -0.20 14.09
N PHE A 82 10.74 -0.35 13.12
CA PHE A 82 9.59 -1.22 13.30
C PHE A 82 10.00 -2.67 13.34
N THR A 83 9.38 -3.43 14.23
CA THR A 83 9.48 -4.88 14.29
C THR A 83 8.06 -5.45 14.31
N PHE A 84 7.91 -6.64 13.74
CA PHE A 84 6.60 -7.24 13.55
C PHE A 84 6.57 -8.64 14.17
N SER A 85 5.50 -8.96 14.88
CA SER A 85 5.23 -10.32 15.36
C SER A 85 3.79 -10.72 15.09
N GLU A 86 3.59 -11.97 14.71
CA GLU A 86 2.24 -12.50 14.47
C GLU A 86 1.52 -12.74 15.81
N THR A 87 0.23 -12.46 15.85
CA THR A 87 -0.62 -12.67 17.03
C THR A 87 -2.06 -13.02 16.62
N THR A 88 -2.96 -13.08 17.60
CA THR A 88 -4.39 -13.28 17.33
C THR A 88 -5.05 -12.00 16.83
N GLU A 89 -6.13 -12.12 16.05
CA GLU A 89 -6.87 -10.96 15.53
C GLU A 89 -7.25 -9.92 16.61
N ALA A 90 -7.61 -10.37 17.81
CA ALA A 90 -8.02 -9.49 18.91
C ALA A 90 -6.88 -8.61 19.44
N ALA A 91 -5.62 -9.02 19.26
CA ALA A 91 -4.44 -8.34 19.78
C ALA A 91 -3.57 -7.70 18.67
N ALA A 92 -3.98 -7.82 17.41
CA ALA A 92 -3.21 -7.34 16.27
C ALA A 92 -3.36 -5.81 16.09
N ASP A 93 -2.22 -5.11 15.97
CA ASP A 93 -2.17 -3.72 15.54
C ASP A 93 -2.43 -3.61 14.02
N VAL A 94 -1.94 -4.56 13.23
CA VAL A 94 -2.10 -4.63 11.78
C VAL A 94 -2.91 -5.87 11.39
N LYS A 95 -4.09 -5.66 10.79
CA LYS A 95 -4.97 -6.75 10.37
C LYS A 95 -4.96 -6.89 8.87
N ILE A 96 -4.66 -8.08 8.38
CA ILE A 96 -4.40 -8.34 6.96
C ILE A 96 -5.43 -9.34 6.45
N SER A 97 -6.20 -8.95 5.44
CA SER A 97 -7.24 -9.80 4.87
C SER A 97 -7.34 -9.67 3.35
N PHE A 98 -7.93 -10.68 2.73
CA PHE A 98 -8.48 -10.56 1.39
C PHE A 98 -9.97 -10.28 1.50
N GLU A 99 -10.44 -9.22 0.84
CA GLU A 99 -11.83 -8.78 0.89
C GLU A 99 -12.43 -8.70 -0.51
N ARG A 100 -13.77 -8.67 -0.57
CA ARG A 100 -14.54 -8.66 -1.82
C ARG A 100 -15.66 -7.64 -1.74
N GLY A 101 -15.84 -6.84 -2.80
CA GLY A 101 -16.97 -5.91 -2.90
C GLY A 101 -17.11 -5.03 -1.66
N ASP A 102 -18.32 -4.88 -1.15
CA ASP A 102 -18.54 -4.24 0.16
C ASP A 102 -18.17 -5.21 1.29
N HIS A 103 -17.23 -4.77 2.12
CA HIS A 103 -16.67 -5.48 3.26
C HIS A 103 -16.74 -4.66 4.56
N GLY A 104 -17.70 -3.73 4.63
CA GLY A 104 -18.13 -3.11 5.90
C GLY A 104 -17.27 -1.95 6.41
N ASP A 105 -16.31 -1.47 5.63
CA ASP A 105 -15.43 -0.35 5.99
C ASP A 105 -15.72 0.95 5.21
N GLY A 106 -16.69 0.92 4.29
CA GLY A 106 -17.08 2.06 3.45
C GLY A 106 -16.25 2.24 2.17
N TYR A 107 -15.28 1.36 1.90
CA TYR A 107 -14.40 1.43 0.72
C TYR A 107 -14.52 0.15 -0.13
N PRO A 108 -15.68 -0.10 -0.78
CA PRO A 108 -15.91 -1.37 -1.46
C PRO A 108 -15.01 -1.58 -2.69
N PHE A 109 -14.57 -2.81 -2.91
CA PHE A 109 -13.82 -3.23 -4.10
C PHE A 109 -14.72 -3.47 -5.33
N TYR A 110 -15.49 -2.46 -5.73
CA TYR A 110 -16.32 -2.52 -6.95
C TYR A 110 -15.56 -2.09 -8.21
N ASN A 111 -14.54 -1.26 -8.07
CA ASN A 111 -13.68 -0.90 -9.19
C ASN A 111 -12.62 -2.00 -9.38
N PRO A 112 -12.59 -2.71 -10.53
CA PRO A 112 -11.68 -3.81 -10.77
C PRO A 112 -10.21 -3.39 -10.84
N ASN A 113 -9.92 -2.09 -11.00
CA ASN A 113 -8.55 -1.58 -11.01
C ASN A 113 -8.00 -1.35 -9.59
N ILE A 114 -8.82 -1.47 -8.54
CA ILE A 114 -8.33 -1.34 -7.16
C ILE A 114 -7.78 -2.68 -6.70
N LEU A 115 -6.47 -2.69 -6.43
CA LEU A 115 -5.75 -3.88 -5.98
C LEU A 115 -5.93 -4.13 -4.49
N ALA A 116 -5.90 -3.06 -3.70
CA ALA A 116 -5.92 -3.10 -2.24
C ALA A 116 -6.16 -1.70 -1.68
N HIS A 117 -6.39 -1.62 -0.37
CA HIS A 117 -6.25 -0.39 0.40
C HIS A 117 -5.81 -0.69 1.82
N ALA A 118 -5.28 0.33 2.49
CA ALA A 118 -4.95 0.29 3.90
C ALA A 118 -5.38 1.56 4.64
N PHE A 119 -5.48 1.41 5.95
CA PHE A 119 -5.83 2.47 6.88
C PHE A 119 -4.60 2.90 7.67
N TYR A 120 -4.47 4.22 7.81
CA TYR A 120 -3.39 4.83 8.56
C TYR A 120 -3.35 4.39 10.03
N PRO A 121 -2.20 4.58 10.71
CA PRO A 121 -2.15 4.45 12.16
C PRO A 121 -3.23 5.29 12.86
N THR A 122 -3.88 4.78 13.91
CA THR A 122 -3.65 3.48 14.57
C THR A 122 -4.67 2.41 14.19
N ASP A 123 -5.36 2.55 13.05
CA ASP A 123 -6.34 1.55 12.59
C ASP A 123 -5.61 0.29 12.08
N GLY A 124 -4.64 0.46 11.18
CA GLY A 124 -3.71 -0.59 10.77
C GLY A 124 -4.32 -1.72 9.93
N ARG A 125 -5.59 -1.63 9.51
CA ARG A 125 -6.17 -2.58 8.56
C ARG A 125 -5.55 -2.46 7.17
N LEU A 126 -5.33 -3.60 6.53
CA LEU A 126 -4.84 -3.78 5.18
C LEU A 126 -5.71 -4.82 4.47
N HIS A 127 -6.42 -4.39 3.42
CA HIS A 127 -7.31 -5.25 2.67
C HIS A 127 -6.80 -5.41 1.23
N LEU A 128 -6.62 -6.66 0.81
CA LEU A 128 -6.28 -7.03 -0.57
C LEU A 128 -7.57 -7.40 -1.30
N ASN A 129 -7.76 -6.95 -2.53
CA ASN A 129 -8.93 -7.29 -3.32
C ASN A 129 -8.83 -8.73 -3.83
N VAL A 130 -9.69 -9.62 -3.35
CA VAL A 130 -9.66 -11.05 -3.70
C VAL A 130 -9.96 -11.32 -5.18
N ASP A 131 -10.53 -10.35 -5.92
CA ASP A 131 -10.88 -10.50 -7.34
C ASP A 131 -9.71 -10.29 -8.30
N GLN A 132 -8.53 -9.95 -7.80
CA GLN A 132 -7.35 -9.81 -8.64
C GLN A 132 -6.68 -11.16 -8.90
N ASN A 133 -5.96 -11.23 -10.02
CA ASN A 133 -5.11 -12.37 -10.34
C ASN A 133 -3.78 -12.28 -9.56
N TRP A 134 -3.76 -12.83 -8.34
CA TRP A 134 -2.61 -12.76 -7.44
C TRP A 134 -1.56 -13.83 -7.69
N VAL A 135 -0.31 -13.41 -7.72
CA VAL A 135 0.88 -14.26 -7.78
C VAL A 135 1.93 -13.78 -6.79
N TRP A 136 2.99 -14.57 -6.58
CA TRP A 136 4.22 -14.08 -5.98
C TRP A 136 5.32 -14.09 -7.04
N GLY A 137 5.74 -12.91 -7.48
CA GLY A 137 6.75 -12.67 -8.51
C GLY A 137 6.20 -11.99 -9.78
N SER A 138 7.12 -11.75 -10.71
CA SER A 138 6.86 -11.04 -11.97
C SER A 138 6.20 -11.97 -13.00
N VAL A 139 4.87 -12.02 -13.01
CA VAL A 139 4.08 -12.77 -14.01
C VAL A 139 3.19 -11.83 -14.80
N ALA A 140 3.25 -11.94 -16.14
CA ALA A 140 2.43 -11.12 -17.03
C ALA A 140 0.93 -11.28 -16.71
N PHE A 141 0.19 -10.17 -16.76
CA PHE A 141 -1.26 -10.11 -16.49
C PHE A 141 -1.67 -10.56 -15.07
N ALA A 142 -0.74 -10.56 -14.12
CA ALA A 142 -0.98 -10.86 -12.72
C ALA A 142 -0.39 -9.77 -11.82
N SER A 143 -0.94 -9.65 -10.61
CA SER A 143 -0.47 -8.70 -9.60
C SER A 143 0.38 -9.43 -8.57
N ASP A 144 1.58 -8.91 -8.30
CA ASP A 144 2.48 -9.47 -7.28
C ASP A 144 2.00 -9.07 -5.88
N VAL A 145 1.63 -10.07 -5.08
CA VAL A 145 1.09 -9.86 -3.73
C VAL A 145 2.13 -9.24 -2.79
N GLN A 146 3.43 -9.52 -2.97
CA GLN A 146 4.48 -8.91 -2.14
C GLN A 146 4.57 -7.40 -2.41
N THR A 147 4.60 -7.00 -3.68
CA THR A 147 4.66 -5.59 -4.08
C THR A 147 3.47 -4.80 -3.54
N VAL A 148 2.25 -5.32 -3.71
CA VAL A 148 1.06 -4.64 -3.19
C VAL A 148 1.06 -4.62 -1.66
N SER A 149 1.38 -5.73 -1.00
CA SER A 149 1.44 -5.76 0.47
C SER A 149 2.50 -4.81 1.02
N LEU A 150 3.66 -4.70 0.36
CA LEU A 150 4.72 -3.78 0.73
C LEU A 150 4.24 -2.32 0.64
N HIS A 151 3.51 -1.97 -0.42
CA HIS A 151 2.88 -0.66 -0.59
C HIS A 151 1.86 -0.37 0.52
N GLU A 152 0.88 -1.24 0.72
CA GLU A 152 -0.18 -1.00 1.69
C GLU A 152 0.34 -0.98 3.14
N LEU A 153 1.38 -1.76 3.45
CA LEU A 153 2.07 -1.66 4.74
C LEU A 153 2.74 -0.28 4.93
N GLY A 154 3.18 0.39 3.87
CA GLY A 154 3.64 1.78 3.97
C GLY A 154 2.53 2.70 4.49
N HIS A 155 1.28 2.52 4.05
CA HIS A 155 0.13 3.24 4.58
C HIS A 155 -0.16 2.86 6.04
N THR A 156 -0.11 1.58 6.42
CA THR A 156 -0.29 1.20 7.84
C THR A 156 0.82 1.74 8.73
N LEU A 157 1.95 2.18 8.15
CA LEU A 157 3.01 2.90 8.85
C LEU A 157 2.89 4.44 8.76
N GLY A 158 1.96 4.99 7.99
CA GLY A 158 1.73 6.45 7.93
C GLY A 158 2.20 7.14 6.65
N LEU A 159 2.77 6.41 5.69
CA LEU A 159 3.24 6.99 4.41
C LEU A 159 2.06 7.27 3.48
N ALA A 160 2.06 8.41 2.81
CA ALA A 160 1.16 8.67 1.68
C ALA A 160 1.72 8.12 0.36
N HIS A 161 1.01 8.36 -0.74
CA HIS A 161 1.55 8.05 -2.05
C HIS A 161 2.75 8.95 -2.40
N SER A 162 3.70 8.38 -3.13
CA SER A 162 4.79 9.09 -3.79
C SER A 162 4.39 9.48 -5.22
N LEU A 163 5.05 10.50 -5.77
CA LEU A 163 4.98 10.83 -7.19
C LEU A 163 6.10 10.18 -8.01
N ASP A 164 7.10 9.56 -7.35
CA ASP A 164 8.14 8.80 -8.03
C ASP A 164 7.58 7.46 -8.50
N GLU A 165 7.44 7.27 -9.81
CA GLU A 165 6.92 6.03 -10.41
C GLU A 165 7.70 4.77 -10.00
N GLY A 166 8.99 4.92 -9.67
CA GLY A 166 9.86 3.86 -9.21
C GLY A 166 9.63 3.46 -7.76
N ALA A 167 9.11 4.36 -6.92
CA ALA A 167 8.88 4.12 -5.51
C ALA A 167 7.82 3.04 -5.28
N VAL A 168 7.95 2.31 -4.16
CA VAL A 168 6.92 1.38 -3.73
C VAL A 168 5.62 2.14 -3.47
N MET A 169 5.70 3.32 -2.84
CA MET A 169 4.54 4.15 -2.52
C MET A 169 3.91 4.87 -3.72
N TYR A 170 4.35 4.64 -4.96
CA TYR A 170 3.62 5.12 -6.13
C TYR A 170 2.26 4.43 -6.25
N ALA A 171 1.19 5.20 -6.46
CA ALA A 171 -0.17 4.68 -6.39
C ALA A 171 -0.50 3.59 -7.42
N TYR A 172 0.09 3.70 -8.62
CA TYR A 172 -0.17 2.77 -9.72
C TYR A 172 0.82 1.60 -9.71
N ILE A 173 0.28 0.38 -9.80
CA ILE A 173 1.05 -0.87 -9.77
C ILE A 173 0.60 -1.69 -10.98
N PRO A 174 1.26 -1.54 -12.14
CA PRO A 174 0.92 -2.32 -13.32
C PRO A 174 1.10 -3.82 -13.10
N GLN A 175 0.30 -4.62 -13.79
CA GLN A 175 0.45 -6.08 -13.76
C GLN A 175 1.82 -6.50 -14.29
N GLY A 176 2.39 -7.57 -13.71
CA GLY A 176 3.73 -8.08 -14.05
C GLY A 176 4.89 -7.26 -13.48
N VAL A 177 4.62 -6.22 -12.68
CA VAL A 177 5.65 -5.44 -12.00
C VAL A 177 5.91 -6.00 -10.60
N VAL A 178 7.19 -6.07 -10.24
CA VAL A 178 7.64 -6.30 -8.86
C VAL A 178 8.45 -5.08 -8.41
N LYS A 179 8.19 -4.58 -7.21
CA LYS A 179 8.95 -3.46 -6.62
C LYS A 179 9.63 -3.88 -5.31
N SER A 180 10.65 -3.10 -4.97
CA SER A 180 11.39 -3.16 -3.70
C SER A 180 11.54 -1.75 -3.17
N LEU A 181 11.72 -1.59 -1.85
CA LEU A 181 11.89 -0.28 -1.22
C LEU A 181 13.00 0.53 -1.88
N THR A 182 12.68 1.76 -2.21
CA THR A 182 13.57 2.73 -2.85
C THR A 182 14.07 3.76 -1.84
N PRO A 183 15.07 4.59 -2.21
CA PRO A 183 15.49 5.71 -1.37
C PRO A 183 14.36 6.68 -1.00
N ASP A 184 13.36 6.87 -1.86
CA ASP A 184 12.19 7.72 -1.58
C ASP A 184 11.34 7.14 -0.44
N ASP A 185 11.05 5.84 -0.50
CA ASP A 185 10.28 5.13 0.53
C ASP A 185 11.00 5.16 1.89
N ILE A 186 12.33 4.95 1.87
CA ILE A 186 13.19 4.96 3.06
C ILE A 186 13.27 6.38 3.66
N ALA A 187 13.41 7.41 2.80
CA ALA A 187 13.41 8.79 3.25
C ALA A 187 12.06 9.16 3.89
N GLY A 188 10.94 8.72 3.30
CA GLY A 188 9.60 8.94 3.85
C GLY A 188 9.42 8.35 5.24
N ILE A 189 9.79 7.08 5.44
CA ILE A 189 9.65 6.45 6.77
C ILE A 189 10.61 7.06 7.79
N THR A 190 11.79 7.50 7.35
CA THR A 190 12.78 8.19 8.19
C THR A 190 12.31 9.58 8.60
N ASP A 191 11.67 10.36 7.71
CA ASP A 191 11.09 11.66 8.09
C ASP A 191 9.99 11.49 9.14
N LEU A 192 9.14 10.45 8.96
CA LEU A 192 8.09 10.18 9.93
C LEU A 192 8.67 9.75 11.28
N TYR A 193 9.55 8.76 11.35
CA TYR A 193 9.89 8.10 12.62
C TYR A 193 11.32 8.33 13.12
N GLY A 194 12.14 9.02 12.34
CA GLY A 194 13.58 9.17 12.57
C GLY A 194 14.36 7.88 12.27
N SER A 195 15.69 8.01 12.31
CA SER A 195 16.66 6.91 12.22
C SER A 195 16.66 6.04 13.47
#